data_AF-A0A7V1GFJ4-F1
#
_entry.id   AF-A0A7V1GFJ4-F1
#
_cell.length_a   1.000
_cell.length_b   1.000
_cell.length_c   1.000
_cell.angle_alpha   90.00
_cell.angle_beta   90.00
_cell.angle_gamma   90.00
#
_symmetry.space_group_name_H-M   'P 1'
#
loop_
_entity.id
_entity.type
_entity.pdbx_description
1 polymer ?
#
loop_
_entity_poly.entity_id
_entity_poly.type
_entity_poly.pdbx_seq_one_letter_code
_entity_poly.pdbx_strand_id
1 'polypeptide(L)'
;ERRQELEKLQGDIRFEAEKFKRESTTMSQAQKDALREKVEGMQKNLAEKGRPLEQEIKVRQNQELAKVQGIIIKAIEDIAKDGKYDEVKVKDTTIYFNPKTVVDLSSKVVDKVSKQ
;
A
#
# COMPACT_ATOMS: atom_id res chain seq x y z
N GLU A 1 -1.52 17.02 -3.74
CA GLU A 1 -2.88 17.47 -4.11
C GLU A 1 -3.98 16.52 -3.63
N ARG A 2 -4.36 15.43 -4.33
CA ARG A 2 -5.48 14.56 -3.91
C ARG A 2 -5.38 13.96 -2.49
N ARG A 3 -4.20 13.48 -2.07
CA ARG A 3 -3.99 13.00 -0.69
C ARG A 3 -4.18 14.11 0.35
N GLN A 4 -3.55 15.26 0.12
CA GLN A 4 -3.65 16.42 1.02
C GLN A 4 -5.08 16.95 1.10
N GLU A 5 -5.84 16.91 0.01
CA GLU A 5 -7.25 17.28 -0.01
C GLU A 5 -8.09 16.33 0.86
N LEU A 6 -7.83 15.01 0.79
CA LEU A 6 -8.49 14.03 1.65
C LEU A 6 -8.07 14.16 3.12
N GLU A 7 -6.79 14.42 3.41
CA GLU A 7 -6.29 14.66 4.76
C GLU A 7 -6.94 15.90 5.37
N LYS A 8 -7.06 16.97 4.59
CA LYS A 8 -7.78 18.17 5.00
C LYS A 8 -9.25 17.87 5.28
N LEU A 9 -9.93 17.15 4.38
CA LEU A 9 -11.33 16.76 4.57
C LEU A 9 -11.53 15.87 5.81
N GLN A 10 -10.60 14.96 6.10
CA GLN A 10 -10.59 14.18 7.34
C GLN A 10 -10.41 15.06 8.58
N GLY A 11 -9.52 16.05 8.51
CA GLY A 11 -9.32 17.05 9.57
C GLY A 11 -10.58 17.86 9.84
N ASP A 12 -11.22 18.35 8.78
CA ASP A 12 -12.46 19.15 8.87
C ASP A 12 -13.61 18.31 9.48
N ILE A 13 -13.76 17.05 9.08
CA ILE A 13 -14.76 16.13 9.67
C ILE A 13 -14.50 15.93 11.17
N ARG A 14 -13.24 15.71 11.58
CA ARG A 14 -12.89 15.54 13.00
C ARG A 14 -13.17 16.81 13.79
N PHE A 15 -12.80 17.97 13.25
CA PHE A 15 -13.05 19.25 13.89
C PHE A 15 -14.55 19.48 14.13
N GLU A 16 -15.39 19.25 13.12
CA GLU A 16 -16.85 19.43 13.24
C GLU A 16 -17.47 18.40 14.19
N ALA A 17 -16.97 17.16 14.22
CA ALA A 17 -17.40 16.14 15.17
C ALA A 17 -17.03 16.49 16.63
N GLU A 18 -15.81 17.01 16.85
CA GLU A 18 -15.38 17.49 18.17
C GLU A 18 -16.15 18.73 18.62
N LYS A 19 -16.42 19.65 17.68
CA LYS A 19 -17.26 20.82 17.92
C LYS A 19 -18.66 20.40 18.34
N PHE A 20 -19.28 19.48 17.59
CA PHE A 20 -20.58 18.91 17.94
C PHE A 20 -20.54 18.29 19.33
N LYS A 21 -19.53 17.48 19.65
CA LYS A 21 -19.40 16.86 20.98
C LYS A 21 -19.32 17.91 22.10
N ARG A 22 -18.56 18.98 21.91
CA ARG A 22 -18.39 20.08 22.88
C ARG A 22 -19.64 20.94 23.05
N GLU A 23 -20.30 21.28 21.95
CA GLU A 23 -21.39 22.26 21.92
C GLU A 23 -22.79 21.60 21.95
N SER A 24 -22.89 20.27 21.84
CA SER A 24 -24.20 19.59 21.75
C SER A 24 -25.13 19.84 22.95
N THR A 25 -24.61 20.21 24.12
CA THR A 25 -25.44 20.51 25.29
C THR A 25 -26.07 21.91 25.23
N THR A 26 -25.50 22.83 24.46
CA THR A 26 -25.98 24.21 24.31
C THR A 26 -26.69 24.46 22.97
N MET A 27 -26.52 23.56 22.00
CA MET A 27 -27.18 23.64 20.69
C MET A 27 -28.67 23.28 20.74
N SER A 28 -29.47 24.02 19.96
CA SER A 28 -30.86 23.65 19.65
C SER A 28 -30.93 22.38 18.79
N GLN A 29 -32.08 21.71 18.77
CA GLN A 29 -32.28 20.50 17.97
C GLN A 29 -32.03 20.75 16.47
N ALA A 30 -32.54 21.86 15.93
CA ALA A 30 -32.32 22.23 14.53
C ALA A 30 -30.83 22.42 14.17
N GLN A 31 -30.03 22.99 15.08
CA GLN A 31 -28.58 23.14 14.86
C GLN A 31 -27.86 21.79 14.92
N LYS A 32 -28.32 20.86 15.77
CA LYS A 32 -27.76 19.50 15.83
C LYS A 32 -28.02 18.74 14.55
N ASP A 33 -29.24 18.84 14.02
CA ASP A 33 -29.64 18.14 12.80
C ASP A 33 -28.88 18.69 11.58
N ALA A 34 -28.75 20.02 11.45
CA ALA A 34 -27.95 20.65 10.40
C ALA A 34 -26.46 20.25 10.47
N LEU A 35 -25.89 20.16 11.67
CA LEU A 35 -24.49 19.75 11.82
C LEU A 35 -24.29 18.26 11.52
N ARG A 36 -25.26 17.40 11.89
CA ARG A 36 -25.24 15.98 11.53
C ARG A 36 -25.28 15.81 10.01
N GLU A 37 -26.19 16.48 9.32
CA GLU A 37 -26.31 16.42 7.86
C GLU A 37 -25.04 16.93 7.17
N LYS A 38 -24.43 18.01 7.68
CA LYS A 38 -23.13 18.50 7.19
C LYS A 38 -22.03 17.46 7.34
N VAL A 39 -21.91 16.82 8.50
CA VAL A 39 -20.90 15.79 8.77
C VAL A 39 -21.12 14.56 7.88
N GLU A 40 -22.35 14.11 7.72
CA GLU A 40 -22.70 13.01 6.82
C GLU A 40 -22.35 13.32 5.36
N GLY A 41 -22.64 14.54 4.89
CA GLY A 41 -22.25 15.00 3.55
C GLY A 41 -20.74 15.01 3.34
N MET A 42 -19.97 15.49 4.33
CA MET A 42 -18.51 15.47 4.27
C MET A 42 -17.96 14.03 4.28
N GLN A 43 -18.53 13.13 5.08
CA GLN A 43 -18.14 11.72 5.11
C GLN A 43 -18.42 11.03 3.77
N LYS A 44 -19.56 11.32 3.14
CA LYS A 44 -19.89 10.80 1.81
C LYS A 44 -18.88 11.29 0.75
N ASN A 45 -18.58 12.58 0.74
CA ASN A 45 -17.58 13.15 -0.16
C ASN A 45 -16.18 12.53 0.07
N LEU A 46 -15.79 12.32 1.33
CA LEU A 46 -14.55 11.64 1.68
C LEU A 46 -14.52 10.21 1.14
N ALA A 47 -15.62 9.46 1.26
CA ALA A 47 -15.70 8.10 0.74
C ALA A 47 -15.64 8.08 -0.80
N GLU A 48 -16.34 9.00 -1.46
CA GLU A 48 -16.37 9.13 -2.93
C GLU A 48 -14.99 9.48 -3.50
N LYS A 49 -14.25 10.40 -2.86
CA LYS A 49 -12.90 10.79 -3.28
C LYS A 49 -11.81 9.84 -2.80
N GLY A 50 -12.01 9.20 -1.64
CA GLY A 50 -11.03 8.32 -1.00
C GLY A 50 -10.89 6.98 -1.69
N ARG A 51 -12.02 6.34 -2.06
CA ARG A 51 -12.00 5.01 -2.69
C ARG A 51 -11.18 4.95 -3.99
N PRO A 52 -11.34 5.88 -4.95
CA PRO A 52 -10.56 5.87 -6.19
C PRO A 52 -9.06 6.07 -5.93
N LEU A 53 -8.70 6.94 -4.98
CA LEU A 53 -7.30 7.17 -4.63
C LEU A 53 -6.68 5.93 -4.00
N GLU A 54 -7.39 5.26 -3.09
CA GLU A 54 -6.91 4.00 -2.49
C GLU A 54 -6.69 2.92 -3.55
N GLN A 55 -7.61 2.80 -4.51
CA GLN A 55 -7.47 1.89 -5.65
C GLN A 55 -6.26 2.25 -6.51
N GLU A 56 -6.09 3.53 -6.86
CA GLU A 56 -4.93 4.01 -7.63
C GLU A 56 -3.61 3.71 -6.92
N ILE A 57 -3.57 3.91 -5.59
CA ILE A 57 -2.39 3.60 -4.77
C ILE A 57 -2.09 2.10 -4.82
N LYS A 58 -3.09 1.23 -4.65
CA LYS A 58 -2.91 -0.22 -4.73
C LYS A 58 -2.42 -0.65 -6.10
N VAL A 59 -3.00 -0.12 -7.17
CA VAL A 59 -2.58 -0.42 -8.56
C VAL A 59 -1.14 0.00 -8.77
N ARG A 60 -0.76 1.22 -8.38
CA ARG A 60 0.62 1.70 -8.53
C ARG A 60 1.60 0.91 -7.66
N GLN A 61 1.23 0.59 -6.43
CA GLN A 61 2.06 -0.26 -5.57
C GLN A 61 2.30 -1.62 -6.22
N ASN A 62 1.27 -2.25 -6.79
CA ASN A 62 1.41 -3.52 -7.51
C ASN A 62 2.30 -3.37 -8.75
N GLN A 63 2.18 -2.26 -9.49
CA GLN A 63 3.04 -1.98 -10.65
C GLN A 63 4.51 -1.82 -10.26
N GLU A 64 4.80 -1.06 -9.20
CA GLU A 64 6.18 -0.90 -8.72
C GLU A 64 6.74 -2.22 -8.15
N LEU A 65 5.93 -2.99 -7.42
CA LEU A 65 6.30 -4.34 -6.97
C LEU A 65 6.61 -5.27 -8.15
N ALA A 66 5.79 -5.24 -9.20
CA ALA A 66 6.02 -6.03 -10.42
C ALA A 66 7.33 -5.63 -11.13
N LYS A 67 7.66 -4.34 -11.16
CA LYS A 67 8.96 -3.87 -11.71
C LYS A 67 10.13 -4.41 -10.89
N VAL A 68 10.06 -4.32 -9.56
CA VAL A 68 11.09 -4.87 -8.66
C VAL A 68 11.22 -6.38 -8.87
N GLN A 69 10.10 -7.10 -8.99
CA GLN A 69 10.11 -8.53 -9.28
C GLN A 69 10.77 -8.84 -10.63
N GLY A 70 10.53 -8.04 -11.65
CA GLY A 70 11.19 -8.16 -12.95
C GLY A 70 12.72 -7.99 -12.86
N ILE A 71 13.19 -7.00 -12.08
CA ILE A 71 14.63 -6.81 -11.83
C ILE A 71 15.23 -8.02 -11.13
N ILE A 72 14.52 -8.56 -10.12
CA ILE A 72 14.95 -9.76 -9.39
C ILE A 72 15.03 -10.97 -10.32
N ILE A 73 14.00 -11.23 -11.14
CA ILE A 73 13.99 -12.36 -12.08
C ILE A 73 15.16 -12.26 -13.06
N LYS A 74 15.40 -11.07 -13.63
CA LYS A 74 16.53 -10.85 -14.53
C LYS A 74 17.88 -11.10 -13.83
N ALA A 75 18.04 -10.64 -12.59
CA ALA A 75 19.25 -10.90 -11.81
C ALA A 75 19.45 -12.41 -11.56
N ILE A 76 18.37 -13.14 -11.24
CA ILE A 76 18.39 -14.60 -11.09
C ILE A 76 18.82 -15.27 -12.39
N GLU A 77 18.22 -14.91 -13.52
CA GLU A 77 18.53 -15.49 -14.84
C GLU A 77 19.99 -15.29 -15.21
N ASP A 78 20.52 -14.08 -15.00
CA ASP A 78 21.92 -13.81 -15.30
C ASP A 78 22.86 -14.63 -14.41
N ILE A 79 22.59 -14.67 -13.09
CA ILE A 79 23.40 -15.48 -12.15
C ILE A 79 23.32 -16.97 -12.50
N ALA A 80 22.14 -17.44 -12.92
CA ALA A 80 21.91 -18.81 -13.35
C ALA A 80 22.77 -19.14 -14.59
N LYS A 81 22.75 -18.27 -15.60
CA LYS A 81 23.54 -18.42 -16.84
C LYS A 81 25.05 -18.36 -16.56
N ASP A 82 25.50 -17.39 -15.78
CA ASP A 82 26.92 -17.22 -15.42
C ASP A 82 27.46 -18.43 -14.64
N GLY A 83 26.63 -18.97 -13.73
CA GLY A 83 26.95 -20.15 -12.95
C GLY A 83 26.68 -21.49 -13.64
N LYS A 84 26.15 -21.46 -14.87
CA LYS A 84 25.78 -22.64 -15.67
C LYS A 84 24.83 -23.60 -14.92
N TYR A 85 23.86 -23.04 -14.22
CA TYR A 85 22.82 -23.81 -13.54
C TYR A 85 21.75 -24.24 -14.54
N ASP A 86 21.36 -25.51 -14.49
CA ASP A 86 20.29 -26.05 -15.34
C ASP A 86 18.90 -25.61 -14.87
N GLU A 87 18.71 -25.47 -13.56
CA GLU A 87 17.43 -25.14 -12.95
C GLU A 87 17.61 -24.31 -11.67
N VAL A 88 16.73 -23.33 -11.45
CA VAL A 88 16.62 -22.55 -10.21
C VAL A 88 15.20 -22.66 -9.68
N LYS A 89 15.05 -23.00 -8.39
CA LYS A 89 13.75 -23.17 -7.73
C LYS A 89 13.53 -22.13 -6.64
N VAL A 90 12.29 -21.70 -6.48
CA VAL A 90 11.88 -20.82 -5.38
C VAL A 90 11.77 -21.65 -4.10
N LYS A 91 12.43 -21.16 -3.05
CA LYS A 91 12.49 -21.83 -1.74
C LYS A 91 11.10 -22.07 -1.14
N ASP A 92 10.21 -21.10 -1.22
CA ASP A 92 8.85 -21.17 -0.65
C ASP A 92 7.99 -22.27 -1.27
N THR A 93 8.28 -22.67 -2.51
CA THR A 93 7.62 -23.78 -3.21
C THR A 93 8.32 -25.13 -3.04
N THR A 94 9.41 -25.17 -2.29
CA THR A 94 10.27 -26.34 -2.11
C THR A 94 10.16 -26.86 -0.68
N ILE A 95 9.57 -28.05 -0.49
CA ILE A 95 9.39 -28.66 0.85
C ILE A 95 10.73 -28.96 1.53
N TYR A 96 11.72 -29.44 0.75
CA TYR A 96 13.06 -29.76 1.24
C TYR A 96 14.09 -29.73 0.10
N PHE A 97 15.30 -29.29 0.41
CA PHE A 97 16.48 -29.49 -0.43
C PHE A 97 17.69 -29.83 0.45
N ASN A 98 18.65 -30.58 -0.09
CA ASN A 98 19.90 -30.88 0.61
C ASN A 98 20.90 -29.72 0.45
N PRO A 99 21.25 -28.98 1.52
CA PRO A 99 22.12 -27.81 1.42
C PRO A 99 23.58 -28.15 1.05
N LYS A 100 23.98 -29.43 1.09
CA LYS A 100 25.32 -29.86 0.67
C LYS A 100 25.46 -29.99 -0.84
N THR A 101 24.35 -30.23 -1.53
CA THR A 101 24.32 -30.51 -2.98
C THR A 101 23.57 -29.46 -3.78
N VAL A 102 22.74 -28.64 -3.11
CA VAL A 102 21.97 -27.55 -3.72
C VAL A 102 22.53 -26.23 -3.24
N VAL A 103 22.89 -25.36 -4.18
CA VAL A 103 23.45 -24.04 -3.90
C VAL A 103 22.32 -23.05 -3.69
N ASP A 104 22.38 -22.29 -2.59
CA ASP A 104 21.47 -21.15 -2.37
C ASP A 104 22.03 -19.90 -3.09
N LEU A 105 21.22 -19.33 -3.99
CA LEU A 105 21.59 -18.15 -4.77
C LEU A 105 21.12 -16.84 -4.14
N SER A 106 20.35 -16.88 -3.04
CA SER A 106 19.62 -15.73 -2.49
C SER A 106 20.54 -14.53 -2.21
N SER A 107 21.66 -14.75 -1.53
CA SER A 107 22.62 -13.67 -1.23
C SER A 107 23.21 -13.05 -2.49
N LYS A 108 23.57 -13.86 -3.50
CA LYS A 108 24.11 -13.36 -4.77
C LYS A 108 23.09 -12.53 -5.54
N VAL A 109 21.82 -12.93 -5.50
CA VAL A 109 20.72 -12.20 -6.12
C VAL A 109 20.52 -10.85 -5.44
N VAL A 110 20.50 -10.82 -4.11
CA VAL A 110 20.41 -9.56 -3.34
C VAL A 110 21.59 -8.62 -3.65
N ASP A 111 22.81 -9.15 -3.69
CA ASP A 111 24.01 -8.38 -4.02
C ASP A 111 23.98 -7.81 -5.45
N LYS A 112 23.37 -8.53 -6.40
CA LYS A 112 23.25 -8.07 -7.78
C LYS A 112 22.16 -7.01 -7.94
N VAL A 113 21.01 -7.21 -7.29
CA VAL A 113 19.88 -6.27 -7.35
C VAL A 113 20.18 -4.96 -6.62
N SER A 114 20.88 -5.02 -5.48
CA SER A 114 21.26 -3.83 -4.70
C SER A 114 22.28 -2.91 -5.37
N LYS A 115 22.94 -3.37 -6.44
CA LYS A 115 23.91 -2.60 -7.23
C LYS A 115 23.30 -1.97 -8.50
N GLN A 116 22.04 -2.26 -8.80
CA GLN A 116 21.28 -1.64 -9.90
C GLN A 116 20.51 -0.42 -9.37
#